data_AF-A0A7S1M6L8-F1
#
_entry.id   AF-A0A7S1M6L8-F1
#
_cell.length_a   1.000
_cell.length_b   1.000
_cell.length_c   1.000
_cell.angle_alpha   90.00
_cell.angle_beta   90.00
_cell.angle_gamma   90.00
#
_symmetry.space_group_name_H-M   'P 1'
#
loop_
_entity.id
_entity.type
_entity.pdbx_description
1 polymer ?
#
loop_
_entity_poly.entity_id
_entity_poly.type
_entity_poly.pdbx_seq_one_letter_code
_entity_poly.pdbx_strand_id
1 'polypeptide(L)'
;IRNPSNYFRHNHAAGSASFGFWFDTLSQAALTMQREFFNNTAHSNGNTGIWVDIVDSREECYAPDDWTVDVPFRNSDAISHPVHTNNPQCGNKKRANFPFLSTTTWGNGVQGITLFETGHLHILNHRSVSEPIGCKVWGLASDNFPDETNDWYGPVVRNSVYHSNSQLNAAGFRMDCGIKTPWDDTLFISGIEFVGSVSTGHICPCAECFVVGEGGYQHRTSKLGWHDGAGTPASPKVHFAWQFIS
;
A
#
# COMPACT_ATOMS: atom_id res chain seq x y z
N ILE A 1 -0.76 -13.28 8.00
CA ILE A 1 -1.83 -13.83 8.88
C ILE A 1 -2.60 -14.89 8.09
N ARG A 2 -2.90 -16.07 8.64
CA ARG A 2 -3.73 -17.10 7.97
C ARG A 2 -5.14 -17.09 8.56
N ASN A 3 -5.94 -16.10 8.18
CA ASN A 3 -7.37 -16.05 8.50
C ASN A 3 -8.14 -16.62 7.30
N PRO A 4 -8.70 -17.83 7.37
CA PRO A 4 -9.39 -18.45 6.22
C PRO A 4 -10.58 -17.61 5.74
N SER A 5 -11.13 -16.74 6.60
CA SER A 5 -12.23 -15.86 6.24
C SER A 5 -11.77 -14.50 5.68
N ASN A 6 -10.48 -14.14 5.78
CA ASN A 6 -9.90 -12.86 5.34
C ASN A 6 -10.68 -11.60 5.79
N TYR A 7 -11.23 -11.63 7.00
CA TYR A 7 -11.83 -10.47 7.66
C TYR A 7 -10.91 -9.96 8.77
N PHE A 8 -10.42 -8.73 8.62
CA PHE A 8 -9.57 -8.06 9.60
C PHE A 8 -10.26 -6.79 10.06
N ARG A 9 -10.89 -6.81 11.23
CA ARG A 9 -11.62 -5.68 11.79
C ARG A 9 -11.12 -5.31 13.18
N HIS A 10 -10.93 -4.01 13.44
CA HIS A 10 -10.67 -3.48 14.79
C HIS A 10 -9.41 -4.06 15.46
N ASN A 11 -8.41 -4.45 14.67
CA ASN A 11 -7.17 -5.00 15.20
C ASN A 11 -6.15 -3.89 15.49
N HIS A 12 -5.22 -4.22 16.37
CA HIS A 12 -4.12 -3.36 16.75
C HIS A 12 -2.80 -4.13 16.65
N ALA A 13 -1.86 -3.62 15.86
CA ALA A 13 -0.54 -4.24 15.68
C ALA A 13 0.58 -3.24 16.02
N ALA A 14 1.41 -3.59 17.02
CA ALA A 14 2.47 -2.71 17.46
C ALA A 14 3.70 -3.43 18.02
N GLY A 15 4.85 -2.77 18.00
CA GLY A 15 6.08 -3.23 18.63
C GLY A 15 6.82 -4.34 17.87
N SER A 16 6.43 -4.61 16.62
CA SER A 16 7.13 -5.57 15.76
C SER A 16 8.50 -5.04 15.36
N ALA A 17 9.49 -5.93 15.22
CA ALA A 17 10.80 -5.55 14.68
C ALA A 17 10.74 -5.13 13.20
N SER A 18 9.72 -5.56 12.46
CA SER A 18 9.55 -5.25 11.03
C SER A 18 8.17 -4.71 10.74
N PHE A 19 7.15 -5.59 10.68
CA PHE A 19 5.83 -5.26 10.16
C PHE A 19 4.74 -5.40 11.22
N GLY A 20 3.77 -4.48 11.25
CA GLY A 20 2.57 -4.60 12.07
C GLY A 20 1.60 -5.62 11.47
N PHE A 21 1.01 -5.27 10.33
CA PHE A 21 0.28 -6.22 9.47
C PHE A 21 1.14 -6.59 8.26
N TRP A 22 1.10 -7.86 7.91
CA TRP A 22 1.84 -8.37 6.76
C TRP A 22 0.95 -9.31 5.94
N PHE A 23 0.75 -8.90 4.68
CA PHE A 23 0.10 -9.66 3.63
C PHE A 23 1.19 -9.99 2.61
N ASP A 24 1.64 -11.24 2.61
CA ASP A 24 2.56 -11.78 1.62
C ASP A 24 1.84 -12.86 0.83
N THR A 25 1.92 -12.74 -0.48
CA THR A 25 1.29 -13.68 -1.37
C THR A 25 2.24 -14.42 -2.30
N LEU A 26 3.55 -14.38 -2.06
CA LEU A 26 4.55 -15.07 -2.87
C LEU A 26 4.19 -16.54 -3.05
N SER A 27 3.98 -16.90 -4.32
CA SER A 27 3.26 -18.08 -4.82
C SER A 27 1.83 -18.25 -4.30
N GLN A 28 1.51 -18.05 -3.01
CA GLN A 28 0.31 -18.59 -2.33
C GLN A 28 -0.98 -17.73 -2.30
N ALA A 29 -0.96 -16.43 -2.57
CA ALA A 29 -2.15 -15.60 -2.27
C ALA A 29 -2.45 -14.46 -3.24
N ALA A 30 -1.80 -14.45 -4.41
CA ALA A 30 -2.09 -13.47 -5.45
C ALA A 30 -3.55 -13.55 -5.92
N LEU A 31 -4.28 -14.60 -5.50
CA LEU A 31 -5.55 -15.03 -6.08
C LEU A 31 -6.63 -15.35 -5.02
N THR A 32 -6.32 -15.22 -3.73
CA THR A 32 -7.31 -15.39 -2.66
C THR A 32 -8.04 -14.07 -2.45
N MET A 33 -9.39 -14.10 -2.51
CA MET A 33 -10.20 -12.90 -2.27
C MET A 33 -9.93 -12.39 -0.86
N GLN A 34 -9.29 -11.23 -0.78
CA GLN A 34 -9.27 -10.46 0.44
C GLN A 34 -10.65 -9.82 0.61
N ARG A 35 -11.31 -10.11 1.73
CA ARG A 35 -12.70 -9.71 1.92
C ARG A 35 -12.82 -8.38 2.60
N GLU A 36 -12.06 -8.18 3.68
CA GLU A 36 -12.14 -6.92 4.41
C GLU A 36 -10.91 -6.63 5.26
N PHE A 37 -10.47 -5.37 5.19
CA PHE A 37 -9.53 -4.78 6.13
C PHE A 37 -10.09 -3.45 6.63
N PHE A 38 -10.76 -3.47 7.79
CA PHE A 38 -11.52 -2.34 8.30
C PHE A 38 -11.09 -1.90 9.70
N ASN A 39 -10.86 -0.60 9.86
CA ASN A 39 -10.61 0.04 11.16
C ASN A 39 -9.50 -0.64 11.97
N ASN A 40 -8.39 -0.97 11.32
CA ASN A 40 -7.20 -1.51 11.97
C ASN A 40 -6.16 -0.41 12.18
N THR A 41 -5.40 -0.53 13.26
CA THR A 41 -4.34 0.43 13.62
C THR A 41 -2.99 -0.28 13.70
N ALA A 42 -1.95 0.29 13.08
CA ALA A 42 -0.59 -0.23 13.12
C ALA A 42 0.45 0.83 13.49
N HIS A 43 1.23 0.61 14.55
CA HIS A 43 2.16 1.63 15.02
C HIS A 43 3.40 1.10 15.71
N SER A 44 4.42 1.96 15.86
CA SER A 44 5.64 1.63 16.60
C SER A 44 6.29 0.31 16.14
N ASN A 45 6.18 0.02 14.84
CA ASN A 45 6.85 -1.11 14.22
C ASN A 45 8.19 -0.65 13.65
N GLY A 46 9.21 -1.51 13.68
CA GLY A 46 10.57 -1.16 13.27
C GLY A 46 10.71 -0.77 11.81
N ASN A 47 9.78 -1.17 10.93
CA ASN A 47 9.79 -0.81 9.52
C ASN A 47 8.43 -0.27 9.03
N THR A 48 7.47 -1.16 8.75
CA THR A 48 6.21 -0.80 8.09
C THR A 48 5.01 -1.09 8.99
N GLY A 49 4.03 -0.19 9.06
CA GLY A 49 2.76 -0.47 9.73
C GLY A 49 1.98 -1.59 9.04
N ILE A 50 1.71 -1.43 7.74
CA ILE A 50 0.98 -2.38 6.90
C ILE A 50 1.82 -2.67 5.65
N TRP A 51 2.31 -3.89 5.52
CA TRP A 51 2.98 -4.38 4.32
C TRP A 51 2.05 -5.24 3.48
N VAL A 52 1.87 -4.87 2.22
CA VAL A 52 1.06 -5.61 1.24
C VAL A 52 1.93 -5.95 0.04
N ASP A 53 2.11 -7.24 -0.20
CA ASP A 53 3.04 -7.80 -1.19
C ASP A 53 2.28 -8.67 -2.19
N ILE A 54 2.32 -8.31 -3.47
CA ILE A 54 1.86 -9.11 -4.63
C ILE A 54 0.35 -9.48 -4.57
N VAL A 55 -0.45 -8.73 -3.80
CA VAL A 55 -1.90 -8.97 -3.70
C VAL A 55 -2.63 -8.51 -4.97
N ASP A 56 -3.16 -9.44 -5.76
CA ASP A 56 -3.94 -9.19 -7.00
C ASP A 56 -5.32 -9.88 -6.97
N SER A 57 -6.21 -9.45 -6.06
CA SER A 57 -7.55 -10.06 -5.91
C SER A 57 -8.34 -10.08 -7.23
N ARG A 58 -9.00 -11.20 -7.54
CA ARG A 58 -9.83 -11.37 -8.74
C ARG A 58 -11.20 -11.97 -8.42
N GLU A 59 -12.23 -11.46 -9.08
CA GLU A 59 -13.58 -12.01 -8.98
C GLU A 59 -13.67 -13.37 -9.68
N GLU A 60 -14.54 -14.26 -9.17
CA GLU A 60 -14.78 -15.58 -9.76
C GLU A 60 -13.52 -16.44 -9.97
N CYS A 61 -12.44 -16.16 -9.24
CA CYS A 61 -11.31 -17.08 -9.21
C CYS A 61 -11.59 -18.22 -8.23
N TYR A 62 -11.39 -19.45 -8.70
CA TYR A 62 -11.33 -20.61 -7.83
C TYR A 62 -9.94 -20.71 -7.22
N ALA A 63 -9.84 -20.34 -5.95
CA ALA A 63 -8.67 -20.56 -5.10
C ALA A 63 -9.11 -21.46 -3.95
N PRO A 64 -8.88 -22.78 -4.01
CA PRO A 64 -9.37 -23.67 -2.98
C PRO A 64 -8.60 -23.48 -1.66
N ASP A 65 -9.31 -23.60 -0.54
CA ASP A 65 -8.75 -23.48 0.82
C ASP A 65 -7.71 -24.58 1.13
N ASP A 66 -7.68 -25.66 0.35
CA ASP A 66 -6.82 -26.84 0.52
C ASP A 66 -5.49 -26.78 -0.26
N TRP A 67 -5.15 -25.62 -0.82
CA TRP A 67 -3.87 -25.43 -1.47
C TRP A 67 -2.71 -25.44 -0.45
N THR A 68 -2.25 -26.64 -0.13
CA THR A 68 -1.10 -26.88 0.74
C THR A 68 0.17 -27.04 -0.06
N VAL A 69 1.24 -26.36 0.37
CA VAL A 69 2.61 -26.71 -0.01
C VAL A 69 3.00 -27.91 0.86
N ASP A 70 2.97 -29.09 0.27
CA ASP A 70 3.43 -30.31 0.96
C ASP A 70 4.95 -30.40 0.81
N VAL A 71 5.69 -30.12 1.89
CA VAL A 71 7.13 -30.40 1.96
C VAL A 71 7.34 -31.40 3.08
N PRO A 72 7.57 -32.69 2.77
CA PRO A 72 8.03 -33.63 3.76
C PRO A 72 9.43 -33.21 4.22
N PHE A 73 9.56 -32.59 5.39
CA PHE A 73 10.84 -32.29 6.02
C PHE A 73 11.52 -33.60 6.45
N ARG A 74 12.22 -34.27 5.54
CA ARG A 74 13.06 -35.43 5.88
C ARG A 74 14.45 -35.43 5.27
N ASN A 75 14.77 -34.60 4.28
CA ASN A 75 16.13 -34.48 3.77
C ASN A 75 16.35 -33.10 3.12
N SER A 76 17.35 -32.37 3.60
CA SER A 76 17.73 -31.01 3.15
C SER A 76 18.26 -30.94 1.71
N ASP A 77 18.54 -32.09 1.10
CA ASP A 77 19.29 -32.16 -0.16
C ASP A 77 18.36 -32.35 -1.38
N ALA A 78 17.04 -32.36 -1.17
CA ALA A 78 16.02 -32.48 -2.21
C ALA A 78 15.03 -31.29 -2.18
N ILE A 79 15.51 -30.07 -1.99
CA ILE A 79 14.73 -28.86 -2.28
C ILE A 79 14.66 -28.70 -3.81
N SER A 80 13.95 -29.60 -4.48
CA SER A 80 13.60 -29.46 -5.89
C SER A 80 12.10 -29.28 -5.97
N HIS A 81 11.72 -28.00 -5.95
CA HIS A 81 10.40 -27.46 -6.26
C HIS A 81 9.27 -27.77 -5.26
N PRO A 82 8.63 -26.73 -4.69
CA PRO A 82 7.32 -26.86 -4.08
C PRO A 82 6.37 -27.60 -5.04
N VAL A 83 5.85 -28.77 -4.65
CA VAL A 83 4.80 -29.44 -5.41
C VAL A 83 3.47 -28.91 -4.89
N HIS A 84 2.86 -28.03 -5.67
CA HIS A 84 1.55 -27.47 -5.38
C HIS A 84 0.46 -28.46 -5.84
N THR A 85 -0.43 -28.85 -4.93
CA THR A 85 -1.67 -29.57 -5.27
C THR A 85 -2.81 -28.55 -5.36
N ASN A 86 -3.60 -28.55 -6.44
CA ASN A 86 -4.74 -27.65 -6.65
C ASN A 86 -4.43 -26.14 -6.83
N ASN A 87 -3.62 -25.79 -7.82
CA ASN A 87 -3.32 -24.38 -8.17
C ASN A 87 -4.59 -23.53 -8.42
N PRO A 88 -4.61 -22.25 -7.99
CA PRO A 88 -5.70 -21.34 -8.31
C PRO A 88 -5.91 -21.18 -9.82
N GLN A 89 -7.18 -21.19 -10.27
CA GLN A 89 -7.56 -21.12 -11.68
C GLN A 89 -8.20 -19.77 -12.03
N CYS A 90 -7.38 -18.73 -12.26
CA CYS A 90 -7.91 -17.37 -12.46
C CYS A 90 -7.97 -16.85 -13.91
N GLY A 91 -7.40 -17.54 -14.90
CA GLY A 91 -7.52 -17.17 -16.33
C GLY A 91 -7.51 -15.65 -16.65
N ASN A 92 -8.47 -15.20 -17.47
CA ASN A 92 -8.72 -13.79 -17.80
C ASN A 92 -9.77 -13.12 -16.88
N LYS A 93 -9.90 -13.57 -15.63
CA LYS A 93 -10.89 -13.02 -14.71
C LYS A 93 -10.53 -11.59 -14.29
N LYS A 94 -11.56 -10.77 -14.08
CA LYS A 94 -11.46 -9.36 -13.70
C LYS A 94 -10.82 -9.21 -12.32
N ARG A 95 -9.98 -8.18 -12.16
CA ARG A 95 -9.49 -7.77 -10.84
C ARG A 95 -10.64 -7.27 -9.98
N ALA A 96 -10.55 -7.50 -8.69
CA ALA A 96 -11.51 -7.06 -7.70
C ALA A 96 -10.91 -5.89 -6.92
N ASN A 97 -11.68 -4.82 -6.76
CA ASN A 97 -11.34 -3.73 -5.86
C ASN A 97 -11.28 -4.24 -4.41
N PHE A 98 -10.13 -4.15 -3.76
CA PHE A 98 -9.96 -4.58 -2.36
C PHE A 98 -9.71 -3.38 -1.42
N PRO A 99 -10.68 -3.04 -0.54
CA PRO A 99 -10.58 -1.88 0.33
C PRO A 99 -9.84 -2.15 1.65
N PHE A 100 -8.84 -1.30 1.92
CA PHE A 100 -8.32 -0.98 3.24
C PHE A 100 -9.05 0.27 3.73
N LEU A 101 -10.05 0.07 4.57
CA LEU A 101 -10.99 1.12 4.97
C LEU A 101 -10.76 1.57 6.41
N SER A 102 -10.70 2.89 6.62
CA SER A 102 -10.62 3.53 7.94
C SER A 102 -9.40 3.09 8.76
N THR A 103 -8.26 2.85 8.10
CA THR A 103 -7.04 2.36 8.75
C THR A 103 -6.24 3.51 9.35
N THR A 104 -5.51 3.26 10.43
CA THR A 104 -4.60 4.25 11.03
C THR A 104 -3.19 3.69 11.15
N THR A 105 -2.19 4.46 10.73
CA THR A 105 -0.77 4.17 10.98
C THR A 105 -0.11 5.34 11.68
N TRP A 106 0.82 5.04 12.58
CA TRP A 106 1.62 6.09 13.19
C TRP A 106 2.95 5.60 13.76
N GLY A 107 3.98 6.46 13.76
CA GLY A 107 5.24 6.17 14.44
C GLY A 107 5.91 4.86 14.02
N ASN A 108 5.72 4.44 12.77
CA ASN A 108 6.44 3.31 12.20
C ASN A 108 7.82 3.78 11.72
N GLY A 109 8.82 2.88 11.78
CA GLY A 109 10.22 3.23 11.55
C GLY A 109 10.53 3.74 10.15
N VAL A 110 9.74 3.33 9.14
CA VAL A 110 9.96 3.74 7.75
C VAL A 110 8.67 4.10 7.03
N GLN A 111 7.66 3.23 6.99
CA GLN A 111 6.40 3.54 6.30
C GLN A 111 5.13 3.19 7.10
N GLY A 112 4.06 3.93 6.83
CA GLY A 112 2.72 3.57 7.32
C GLY A 112 2.17 2.39 6.55
N ILE A 113 2.01 2.57 5.25
CA ILE A 113 1.59 1.51 4.33
C ILE A 113 2.66 1.34 3.24
N THR A 114 2.99 0.10 2.92
CA THR A 114 3.72 -0.25 1.69
C THR A 114 2.86 -1.17 0.84
N LEU A 115 2.60 -0.76 -0.40
CA LEU A 115 1.97 -1.54 -1.45
C LEU A 115 3.04 -1.92 -2.47
N PHE A 116 3.42 -3.19 -2.48
CA PHE A 116 4.40 -3.75 -3.37
C PHE A 116 3.72 -4.64 -4.41
N GLU A 117 3.80 -4.23 -5.67
CA GLU A 117 3.29 -4.98 -6.84
C GLU A 117 1.84 -5.47 -6.71
N THR A 118 0.92 -4.55 -6.39
CA THR A 118 -0.46 -4.91 -6.02
C THR A 118 -1.47 -4.65 -7.15
N GLY A 119 -2.59 -5.38 -7.16
CA GLY A 119 -3.73 -5.16 -8.03
C GLY A 119 -4.57 -3.92 -7.68
N HIS A 120 -5.90 -4.03 -7.80
CA HIS A 120 -6.85 -2.95 -7.50
C HIS A 120 -7.03 -2.74 -5.99
N LEU A 121 -6.00 -2.21 -5.32
CA LEU A 121 -6.08 -1.86 -3.89
C LEU A 121 -6.66 -0.46 -3.70
N HIS A 122 -7.59 -0.38 -2.75
CA HIS A 122 -8.28 0.85 -2.38
C HIS A 122 -7.88 1.25 -0.96
N ILE A 123 -7.04 2.27 -0.82
CA ILE A 123 -6.74 2.88 0.49
C ILE A 123 -7.78 3.98 0.74
N LEU A 124 -8.71 3.74 1.65
CA LEU A 124 -9.87 4.60 1.86
C LEU A 124 -9.93 5.06 3.32
N ASN A 125 -10.15 6.35 3.55
CA ASN A 125 -10.26 6.91 4.91
C ASN A 125 -9.04 6.59 5.79
N HIS A 126 -7.86 6.51 5.19
CA HIS A 126 -6.64 6.20 5.91
C HIS A 126 -6.10 7.43 6.64
N ARG A 127 -5.53 7.22 7.83
CA ARG A 127 -4.83 8.24 8.60
C ARG A 127 -3.39 7.80 8.85
N SER A 128 -2.43 8.54 8.31
CA SER A 128 -1.01 8.36 8.56
C SER A 128 -0.47 9.51 9.41
N VAL A 129 0.32 9.20 10.43
CA VAL A 129 0.83 10.21 11.39
C VAL A 129 2.27 9.92 11.77
N SER A 130 3.18 10.87 11.52
CA SER A 130 4.57 10.82 12.01
C SER A 130 5.27 9.50 11.68
N GLU A 131 5.35 9.16 10.40
CA GLU A 131 6.21 8.10 9.88
C GLU A 131 6.90 8.65 8.62
N PRO A 132 8.15 8.25 8.32
CA PRO A 132 8.92 8.89 7.25
C PRO A 132 8.20 8.93 5.90
N ILE A 133 7.50 7.84 5.55
CA ILE A 133 6.65 7.75 4.37
C ILE A 133 5.25 7.30 4.79
N GLY A 134 4.22 8.11 4.57
CA GLY A 134 2.87 7.72 4.96
C GLY A 134 2.33 6.51 4.19
N CYS A 135 2.32 6.61 2.86
CA CYS A 135 1.95 5.52 1.97
C CYS A 135 2.96 5.39 0.83
N LYS A 136 3.66 4.26 0.75
CA LYS A 136 4.51 3.88 -0.39
C LYS A 136 3.71 2.99 -1.31
N VAL A 137 3.47 3.45 -2.53
CA VAL A 137 2.96 2.62 -3.63
C VAL A 137 4.13 2.37 -4.57
N TRP A 138 4.52 1.11 -4.75
CA TRP A 138 5.72 0.78 -5.52
C TRP A 138 5.38 0.31 -6.93
N GLY A 139 4.58 -0.74 -7.06
CA GLY A 139 4.14 -1.27 -8.36
C GLY A 139 2.65 -1.57 -8.32
N LEU A 140 1.98 -1.38 -9.45
CA LEU A 140 0.55 -1.60 -9.59
C LEU A 140 0.21 -2.39 -10.85
N ALA A 141 -0.67 -3.37 -10.67
CA ALA A 141 -1.38 -4.00 -11.76
C ALA A 141 -2.80 -3.42 -11.84
N SER A 142 -3.12 -2.75 -12.94
CA SER A 142 -4.44 -2.15 -13.15
C SER A 142 -5.05 -2.57 -14.47
N ASP A 143 -6.39 -2.53 -14.50
CA ASP A 143 -7.15 -2.78 -15.71
C ASP A 143 -7.64 -1.46 -16.34
N ASN A 144 -7.77 -0.39 -15.56
CA ASN A 144 -8.33 0.90 -15.98
C ASN A 144 -7.80 2.06 -15.12
N PHE A 145 -7.99 3.30 -15.59
CA PHE A 145 -7.95 4.45 -14.70
C PHE A 145 -9.23 4.49 -13.87
N PRO A 146 -9.17 4.42 -12.53
CA PRO A 146 -10.36 4.44 -11.70
C PRO A 146 -10.94 5.85 -11.62
N ASP A 147 -12.25 6.03 -11.83
CA ASP A 147 -12.94 7.30 -11.60
C ASP A 147 -14.43 7.07 -11.26
N GLU A 148 -15.18 8.15 -11.05
CA GLU A 148 -16.60 8.07 -10.69
C GLU A 148 -17.48 7.41 -11.79
N THR A 149 -17.01 7.35 -13.05
CA THR A 149 -17.77 6.78 -14.17
C THR A 149 -17.66 5.26 -14.28
N ASN A 150 -16.64 4.66 -13.66
CA ASN A 150 -16.41 3.22 -13.63
C ASN A 150 -16.39 2.64 -12.21
N ASP A 151 -17.09 3.29 -11.27
CA ASP A 151 -17.17 2.89 -9.87
C ASP A 151 -15.79 2.73 -9.20
N TRP A 152 -14.82 3.55 -9.64
CA TRP A 152 -13.43 3.50 -9.21
C TRP A 152 -12.77 2.15 -9.45
N TYR A 153 -13.01 1.52 -10.60
CA TYR A 153 -12.40 0.24 -10.98
C TYR A 153 -10.91 0.41 -11.31
N GLY A 154 -10.04 0.20 -10.31
CA GLY A 154 -8.59 0.39 -10.41
C GLY A 154 -7.96 0.86 -9.08
N PRO A 155 -6.63 1.03 -9.02
CA PRO A 155 -5.92 1.41 -7.78
C PRO A 155 -6.19 2.83 -7.32
N VAL A 156 -6.57 3.01 -6.05
CA VAL A 156 -6.87 4.34 -5.49
C VAL A 156 -6.33 4.56 -4.08
N VAL A 157 -5.98 5.81 -3.79
CA VAL A 157 -5.79 6.34 -2.43
C VAL A 157 -6.74 7.51 -2.25
N ARG A 158 -7.73 7.39 -1.36
CA ARG A 158 -8.82 8.37 -1.26
C ARG A 158 -9.23 8.72 0.15
N ASN A 159 -9.76 9.94 0.28
CA ASN A 159 -10.41 10.45 1.50
C ASN A 159 -9.54 10.30 2.75
N SER A 160 -8.22 10.46 2.59
CA SER A 160 -7.23 10.11 3.61
C SER A 160 -6.49 11.36 4.10
N VAL A 161 -5.87 11.27 5.27
CA VAL A 161 -5.08 12.36 5.87
C VAL A 161 -3.66 11.91 6.19
N TYR A 162 -2.69 12.75 5.83
CA TYR A 162 -1.27 12.53 6.08
C TYR A 162 -0.73 13.68 6.94
N HIS A 163 -0.44 13.36 8.20
CA HIS A 163 -0.03 14.34 9.20
C HIS A 163 1.47 14.22 9.48
N SER A 164 2.23 15.27 9.17
CA SER A 164 3.68 15.16 9.15
C SER A 164 4.29 15.01 10.54
N ASN A 165 3.69 15.68 11.52
CA ASN A 165 4.15 15.73 12.88
C ASN A 165 3.01 15.38 13.84
N SER A 166 3.37 14.97 15.04
CA SER A 166 2.45 14.78 16.15
C SER A 166 3.15 15.18 17.43
N GLN A 167 2.46 15.09 18.57
CA GLN A 167 3.13 15.29 19.86
C GLN A 167 4.19 14.20 20.15
N LEU A 168 4.35 13.21 19.26
CA LEU A 168 5.35 12.15 19.33
C LEU A 168 6.73 12.57 18.79
N ASN A 169 6.93 13.85 18.39
CA ASN A 169 8.21 14.35 17.89
C ASN A 169 9.41 14.07 18.83
N ALA A 170 9.17 13.91 20.13
CA ALA A 170 10.20 13.54 21.11
C ALA A 170 10.83 12.15 20.85
N ALA A 171 10.13 11.26 20.14
CA ALA A 171 10.64 9.97 19.68
C ALA A 171 11.36 10.04 18.32
N GLY A 172 11.52 11.24 17.75
CA GLY A 172 12.22 11.47 16.48
C GLY A 172 11.41 11.12 15.23
N PHE A 173 10.15 10.68 15.37
CA PHE A 173 9.30 10.35 14.24
C PHE A 173 8.78 11.59 13.52
N ARG A 174 9.02 11.68 12.22
CA ARG A 174 8.58 12.76 11.35
C ARG A 174 8.32 12.23 9.95
N MET A 175 7.34 12.79 9.27
CA MET A 175 7.09 12.51 7.86
C MET A 175 7.98 13.37 6.97
N ASP A 176 8.63 12.71 6.02
CA ASP A 176 9.35 13.35 4.92
C ASP A 176 8.57 13.28 3.61
N CYS A 177 7.65 12.31 3.53
CA CYS A 177 6.84 12.01 2.36
C CYS A 177 5.42 11.57 2.74
N GLY A 178 4.39 12.20 2.15
CA GLY A 178 3.00 11.78 2.35
C GLY A 178 2.70 10.49 1.57
N ILE A 179 2.70 10.61 0.24
CA ILE A 179 2.48 9.50 -0.68
C ILE A 179 3.67 9.40 -1.64
N LYS A 180 4.33 8.24 -1.64
CA LYS A 180 5.36 7.88 -2.62
C LYS A 180 4.67 7.12 -3.76
N THR A 181 4.77 7.64 -4.98
CA THR A 181 4.00 7.14 -6.13
C THR A 181 4.63 5.87 -6.74
N PRO A 182 3.88 5.05 -7.50
CA PRO A 182 4.44 3.90 -8.21
C PRO A 182 5.25 4.33 -9.43
N TRP A 183 5.97 3.38 -10.04
CA TRP A 183 6.47 3.58 -11.41
C TRP A 183 5.34 3.49 -12.44
N ASP A 184 4.34 2.63 -12.22
CA ASP A 184 3.27 2.34 -13.17
C ASP A 184 2.24 3.48 -13.28
N ASP A 185 1.50 3.47 -14.39
CA ASP A 185 0.34 4.32 -14.58
C ASP A 185 -0.84 3.89 -13.69
N THR A 186 -1.89 4.71 -13.68
CA THR A 186 -3.26 4.41 -13.22
C THR A 186 -3.59 4.60 -11.74
N LEU A 187 -2.64 5.03 -10.91
CA LEU A 187 -2.98 5.44 -9.54
C LEU A 187 -3.81 6.73 -9.55
N PHE A 188 -4.98 6.71 -8.89
CA PHE A 188 -5.74 7.91 -8.59
C PHE A 188 -5.67 8.26 -7.10
N ILE A 189 -5.15 9.44 -6.80
CA ILE A 189 -5.10 10.05 -5.47
C ILE A 189 -6.19 11.12 -5.34
N SER A 190 -7.20 10.97 -4.47
CA SER A 190 -8.31 11.94 -4.41
C SER A 190 -8.83 12.22 -3.01
N GLY A 191 -9.16 13.47 -2.69
CA GLY A 191 -9.72 13.80 -1.38
C GLY A 191 -8.69 13.65 -0.27
N ILE A 192 -7.45 14.04 -0.52
CA ILE A 192 -6.36 13.89 0.45
C ILE A 192 -6.09 15.20 1.15
N GLU A 193 -5.99 15.15 2.47
CA GLU A 193 -5.59 16.27 3.32
C GLU A 193 -4.14 16.08 3.78
N PHE A 194 -3.26 17.00 3.39
CA PHE A 194 -1.89 17.05 3.86
C PHE A 194 -1.74 18.11 4.94
N VAL A 195 -1.23 17.71 6.10
CA VAL A 195 -1.15 18.59 7.28
C VAL A 195 0.27 18.58 7.83
N GLY A 196 0.85 19.78 8.00
CA GLY A 196 2.21 19.94 8.51
C GLY A 196 3.29 19.90 7.42
N SER A 197 4.47 20.43 7.73
CA SER A 197 5.58 20.51 6.77
C SER A 197 6.40 19.22 6.67
N VAL A 198 6.76 18.85 5.43
CA VAL A 198 7.64 17.73 5.06
C VAL A 198 8.88 18.24 4.33
N SER A 199 9.96 17.46 4.32
CA SER A 199 11.26 17.87 3.76
C SER A 199 11.38 17.61 2.25
N THR A 200 10.81 16.51 1.77
CA THR A 200 10.94 16.07 0.37
C THR A 200 9.76 16.59 -0.45
N GLY A 201 8.55 16.27 -0.04
CA GLY A 201 7.31 16.69 -0.68
C GLY A 201 6.14 15.84 -0.21
N HIS A 202 4.91 16.29 -0.41
CA HIS A 202 3.75 15.51 0.02
C HIS A 202 3.40 14.40 -0.97
N ILE A 203 3.57 14.66 -2.26
CA ILE A 203 3.62 13.65 -3.33
C ILE A 203 5.07 13.54 -3.77
N CYS A 204 5.66 12.37 -3.54
CA CYS A 204 7.09 12.14 -3.71
C CYS A 204 7.38 11.35 -4.99
N PRO A 205 8.65 11.32 -5.43
CA PRO A 205 9.06 10.53 -6.58
C PRO A 205 8.62 9.08 -6.47
N CYS A 206 8.61 8.42 -7.62
CA CYS A 206 8.41 7.00 -7.76
C CYS A 206 9.23 6.19 -6.74
N ALA A 207 8.60 5.19 -6.14
CA ALA A 207 9.29 4.27 -5.25
C ALA A 207 10.17 3.30 -6.03
N GLU A 208 11.47 3.30 -5.71
CA GLU A 208 12.49 2.45 -6.34
C GLU A 208 12.51 2.49 -7.87
N CYS A 209 12.17 3.64 -8.47
CA CYS A 209 12.42 3.86 -9.89
C CYS A 209 13.92 3.81 -10.20
N PHE A 210 14.24 3.44 -11.44
CA PHE A 210 15.63 3.34 -11.91
C PHE A 210 16.38 4.68 -11.81
N VAL A 211 15.68 5.80 -12.00
CA VAL A 211 16.26 7.13 -11.85
C VAL A 211 15.81 7.75 -10.53
N VAL A 212 16.78 8.17 -9.71
CA VAL A 212 16.51 8.87 -8.45
C VAL A 212 15.77 10.17 -8.74
N GLY A 213 14.60 10.33 -8.12
CA GLY A 213 13.79 11.55 -8.25
C GLY A 213 12.83 11.57 -9.44
N GLU A 214 12.72 10.47 -10.18
CA GLU A 214 11.73 10.25 -11.23
C GLU A 214 10.29 10.28 -10.70
N GLY A 215 9.43 11.08 -11.30
CA GLY A 215 7.98 10.92 -11.12
C GLY A 215 7.50 9.67 -11.85
N GLY A 216 6.57 8.91 -11.27
CA GLY A 216 5.92 7.80 -11.99
C GLY A 216 5.26 8.29 -13.29
N TYR A 217 5.04 7.41 -14.27
CA TYR A 217 4.60 7.76 -15.63
C TYR A 217 3.38 8.70 -15.65
N GLN A 218 2.23 8.25 -15.13
CA GLN A 218 1.02 9.05 -15.01
C GLN A 218 0.17 8.67 -13.79
N HIS A 219 -0.04 9.64 -12.91
CA HIS A 219 -0.99 9.55 -11.80
C HIS A 219 -2.02 10.68 -11.90
N ARG A 220 -3.25 10.42 -11.44
CA ARG A 220 -4.33 11.41 -11.40
C ARG A 220 -4.52 11.90 -9.98
N THR A 221 -4.74 13.20 -9.84
CA THR A 221 -5.06 13.80 -8.55
C THR A 221 -6.32 14.66 -8.61
N SER A 222 -7.09 14.69 -7.53
CA SER A 222 -8.20 15.64 -7.39
C SER A 222 -8.52 15.92 -5.92
N LYS A 223 -9.14 17.07 -5.62
CA LYS A 223 -9.62 17.42 -4.28
C LYS A 223 -8.52 17.28 -3.20
N LEU A 224 -7.35 17.89 -3.43
CA LEU A 224 -6.22 17.88 -2.48
C LEU A 224 -6.26 19.13 -1.59
N GLY A 225 -6.14 18.95 -0.28
CA GLY A 225 -6.05 20.03 0.71
C GLY A 225 -4.67 20.11 1.37
N TRP A 226 -4.31 21.33 1.78
CA TRP A 226 -2.97 21.69 2.25
C TRP A 226 -3.09 22.58 3.49
N HIS A 227 -2.60 22.11 4.63
CA HIS A 227 -2.75 22.79 5.92
C HIS A 227 -1.44 22.86 6.69
N ASP A 228 -1.36 23.81 7.62
CA ASP A 228 -0.30 23.90 8.64
C ASP A 228 1.13 23.85 8.07
N GLY A 229 1.36 24.57 6.97
CA GLY A 229 2.67 24.67 6.31
C GLY A 229 2.90 23.65 5.19
N ALA A 230 1.95 22.76 4.93
CA ALA A 230 1.94 21.90 3.75
C ALA A 230 1.76 22.72 2.46
N GLY A 231 2.42 22.27 1.38
CA GLY A 231 2.32 22.90 0.06
C GLY A 231 3.02 24.26 -0.09
N THR A 232 3.86 24.65 0.87
CA THR A 232 4.71 25.85 0.83
C THR A 232 6.00 25.58 0.04
N PRO A 233 6.79 26.61 -0.36
CA PRO A 233 8.08 26.39 -1.02
C PRO A 233 9.06 25.52 -0.21
N ALA A 234 9.02 25.60 1.13
CA ALA A 234 9.85 24.79 2.03
C ALA A 234 9.28 23.39 2.31
N SER A 235 8.05 23.13 1.88
CA SER A 235 7.32 21.86 2.04
C SER A 235 6.45 21.63 0.81
N PRO A 236 7.07 21.34 -0.35
CA PRO A 236 6.40 21.41 -1.64
C PRO A 236 5.27 20.39 -1.75
N LYS A 237 4.25 20.73 -2.53
CA LYS A 237 3.11 19.83 -2.84
C LYS A 237 3.58 18.55 -3.50
N VAL A 238 4.50 18.71 -4.45
CA VAL A 238 5.05 17.65 -5.29
C VAL A 238 6.56 17.84 -5.37
N HIS A 239 7.31 16.75 -5.35
CA HIS A 239 8.74 16.78 -5.59
C HIS A 239 9.13 15.70 -6.58
N PHE A 240 9.34 16.08 -7.84
CA PHE A 240 9.91 15.24 -8.88
C PHE A 240 11.16 15.96 -9.40
N ALA A 241 12.33 15.38 -9.19
CA ALA A 241 13.57 15.94 -9.74
C ALA A 241 13.64 15.72 -11.26
N TRP A 242 12.96 14.67 -11.75
CA TRP A 242 12.88 14.34 -13.15
C TRP A 242 11.40 14.20 -13.54
N GLN A 243 10.93 15.13 -14.37
CA GLN A 243 9.61 15.08 -14.99
C GLN A 243 9.79 14.35 -16.33
N PHE A 244 9.09 13.23 -16.56
CA PHE A 244 8.92 12.79 -17.93
C PHE A 244 8.29 13.95 -18.72
N ILE A 245 8.98 14.34 -19.79
CA ILE A 245 8.59 15.41 -20.67
C ILE A 245 7.22 15.07 -21.26
N SER A 246 6.33 16.06 -21.20
CA SER A 246 4.97 16.11 -21.77
C SER A 246 4.78 15.41 -23.11
#